data_AF-A0A6P0YJ57-F1
#
_entry.id   AF-A0A6P0YJ57-F1
#
_cell.length_a   1.000
_cell.length_b   1.000
_cell.length_c   1.000
_cell.angle_alpha   90.00
_cell.angle_beta   90.00
_cell.angle_gamma   90.00
#
_symmetry.space_group_name_H-M   'P 1'
#
loop_
_entity.id
_entity.type
_entity.pdbx_description
1 polymer ?
#
loop_
_entity_poly.entity_id
_entity_poly.type
_entity_poly.pdbx_seq_one_letter_code
_entity_poly.pdbx_strand_id
1 'polypeptide(L)'
;MLKNQLWAMVIESKKAEFSTEAGRGKILAYMLANPHPNRPNYGIISTGGSFIFVKLVNGETPQYALSKMFITLNPGNELYDVLKILKRLTQIAL
;
A
#
# COMPACT_ATOMS: atom_id res chain seq x y z
N MET A 1 11.32 0.31 -1.56
CA MET A 1 12.09 1.59 -1.55
C MET A 1 11.38 2.58 -0.65
N LEU A 2 12.16 3.41 0.05
CA LEU A 2 11.72 4.37 1.07
C LEU A 2 11.76 5.79 0.48
N LYS A 3 10.65 6.53 0.56
CA LYS A 3 10.65 7.99 0.35
C LYS A 3 9.68 8.64 1.32
N ASN A 4 10.19 9.44 2.27
CA ASN A 4 9.55 10.30 3.29
C ASN A 4 8.22 9.85 3.94
N GLN A 5 7.19 9.49 3.16
CA GLN A 5 5.84 9.11 3.62
C GLN A 5 5.22 7.93 2.85
N LEU A 6 5.94 7.38 1.86
CA LEU A 6 5.49 6.30 0.99
C LEU A 6 6.28 5.03 1.26
N TRP A 7 5.54 3.98 1.60
CA TRP A 7 6.04 2.64 1.86
C TRP A 7 5.51 1.74 0.75
N ALA A 8 6.40 1.04 0.06
CA ALA A 8 6.02 0.07 -0.96
C ALA A 8 6.54 -1.30 -0.56
N MET A 9 5.65 -2.29 -0.49
CA MET A 9 6.02 -3.68 -0.29
C MET A 9 5.54 -4.52 -1.47
N VAL A 10 6.51 -5.09 -2.19
CA VAL A 10 6.24 -6.07 -3.24
C VAL A 10 6.29 -7.43 -2.58
N ILE A 11 5.23 -8.22 -2.77
CA ILE A 11 5.19 -9.60 -2.33
C ILE A 11 5.29 -10.45 -3.58
N GLU A 12 6.47 -11.03 -3.79
CA GLU A 12 6.65 -12.02 -4.83
C GLU A 12 5.90 -13.30 -4.44
N SER A 13 4.82 -13.60 -5.15
CA SER A 13 3.94 -14.73 -4.83
C SER A 13 4.31 -15.97 -5.64
N LYS A 14 4.46 -17.10 -4.93
CA LYS A 14 4.30 -18.45 -5.50
C LYS A 14 2.93 -19.10 -5.18
N LYS A 15 2.10 -18.49 -4.31
CA LYS A 15 0.71 -18.91 -3.99
C LYS A 15 -0.10 -17.68 -3.52
N ALA A 16 -1.12 -17.30 -4.30
CA ALA A 16 -1.79 -15.99 -4.23
C ALA A 16 -2.68 -15.72 -3.00
N GLU A 17 -3.20 -16.77 -2.33
CA GLU A 17 -4.17 -16.59 -1.24
C GLU A 17 -3.52 -16.43 0.14
N PHE A 18 -2.29 -16.91 0.34
CA PHE A 18 -1.55 -16.78 1.60
C PHE A 18 -0.70 -15.51 1.69
N SER A 19 -0.57 -14.74 0.61
CA SER A 19 0.37 -13.61 0.52
C SER A 19 -0.17 -12.27 1.00
N THR A 20 -1.49 -12.04 0.97
CA THR A 20 -2.07 -10.70 1.17
C THR A 20 -2.20 -10.33 2.64
N GLU A 21 -2.77 -11.21 3.47
CA GLU A 21 -2.80 -11.09 4.95
C GLU A 21 -1.38 -11.05 5.54
N ALA A 22 -0.49 -11.93 5.08
CA ALA A 22 0.91 -11.92 5.48
C ALA A 22 1.61 -10.60 5.09
N GLY A 23 1.19 -10.01 3.97
CA GLY A 23 1.59 -8.70 3.53
C GLY A 23 1.18 -7.56 4.45
N ARG A 24 -0.06 -7.62 4.95
CA ARG A 24 -0.65 -6.58 5.80
C ARG A 24 0.14 -6.39 7.10
N GLY A 25 0.47 -7.46 7.81
CA GLY A 25 1.23 -7.37 9.06
C GLY A 25 2.59 -6.71 8.86
N LYS A 26 3.34 -7.15 7.84
CA LYS A 26 4.67 -6.62 7.54
C LYS A 26 4.63 -5.15 7.14
N ILE A 27 3.73 -4.75 6.23
CA ILE A 27 3.67 -3.35 5.78
C ILE A 27 3.25 -2.42 6.91
N LEU A 28 2.30 -2.83 7.76
CA LEU A 28 1.88 -2.05 8.93
C LEU A 28 3.02 -1.89 9.94
N ALA A 29 3.80 -2.94 10.19
CA ALA A 29 4.97 -2.84 11.07
C ALA A 29 5.97 -1.78 10.56
N TYR A 30 6.26 -1.76 9.25
CA TYR A 30 7.11 -0.73 8.65
C TYR A 30 6.48 0.67 8.72
N MET A 31 5.18 0.80 8.44
CA MET A 31 4.48 2.08 8.48
C MET A 31 4.37 2.65 9.92
N LEU A 32 4.24 1.79 10.93
CA LEU A 32 4.26 2.19 12.35
C LEU A 32 5.66 2.62 12.82
N ALA A 33 6.71 2.03 12.26
CA ALA A 33 8.10 2.42 12.54
C ALA A 33 8.53 3.73 11.85
N ASN A 34 7.60 4.44 11.18
CA ASN A 34 7.90 5.70 10.51
C ASN A 34 8.30 6.80 11.52
N PRO A 35 9.51 7.38 11.42
CA PRO A 35 9.98 8.41 12.36
C PRO A 35 9.26 9.76 12.23
N HIS A 36 8.39 9.93 11.24
CA HIS A 36 7.62 11.14 11.01
C HIS A 36 6.10 10.91 11.22
N PRO A 37 5.63 10.88 12.48
CA PRO A 37 4.24 10.54 12.80
C PRO A 37 3.23 11.64 12.44
N ASN A 38 3.68 12.89 12.26
CA ASN A 38 2.79 14.05 12.12
C ASN A 38 1.98 14.10 10.81
N ARG A 39 2.06 13.08 9.95
CA ARG A 39 1.38 13.02 8.66
C ARG A 39 0.95 11.58 8.35
N PRO A 40 -0.17 11.39 7.63
CA PRO A 40 -0.55 10.07 7.13
C PRO A 40 0.56 9.49 6.26
N ASN A 41 0.81 8.19 6.39
CA ASN A 41 1.69 7.46 5.49
C ASN A 41 0.90 6.43 4.68
N TYR A 42 1.46 6.12 3.51
CA TYR A 42 0.77 5.31 2.51
C TYR A 42 1.59 4.07 2.18
N GLY A 43 0.89 2.97 2.03
CA GLY A 43 1.40 1.63 1.77
C GLY A 43 0.87 1.08 0.47
N ILE A 44 1.63 0.20 -0.18
CA ILE A 44 1.15 -0.61 -1.31
C ILE A 44 1.56 -2.06 -1.06
N ILE A 45 0.59 -2.97 -1.18
CA ILE A 45 0.80 -4.42 -1.25
C ILE A 45 0.55 -4.84 -2.70
N SER A 46 1.53 -5.48 -3.34
CA SER A 46 1.44 -5.93 -4.74
C SER A 46 1.78 -7.41 -4.87
N THR A 47 0.93 -8.18 -5.57
CA THR A 47 1.10 -9.62 -5.85
C THR A 47 0.61 -9.97 -7.25
N GLY A 48 1.50 -10.35 -8.17
CA GLY A 48 1.12 -10.97 -9.47
C GLY A 48 0.06 -10.24 -10.29
N GLY A 49 0.00 -8.90 -10.23
CA GLY A 49 -1.01 -8.07 -10.92
C GLY A 49 -2.16 -7.56 -10.05
N SER A 50 -2.18 -7.93 -8.75
CA SER A 50 -3.14 -7.41 -7.77
C SER A 50 -2.49 -6.37 -6.87
N PHE A 51 -3.23 -5.32 -6.54
CA PHE A 51 -2.78 -4.18 -5.74
C PHE A 51 -3.79 -3.85 -4.63
N ILE A 52 -3.29 -3.64 -3.42
CA ILE A 52 -4.05 -3.04 -2.30
C ILE A 52 -3.27 -1.85 -1.79
N PHE A 53 -3.94 -0.71 -1.65
CA PHE A 53 -3.38 0.49 -1.07
C PHE A 53 -3.74 0.56 0.41
N VAL A 54 -2.78 0.98 1.23
CA VAL A 54 -2.92 1.13 2.67
C VAL A 54 -2.76 2.60 3.01
N LYS A 55 -3.60 3.14 3.88
CA LYS A 55 -3.39 4.44 4.51
C LYS A 55 -3.32 4.21 6.01
N LEU A 56 -2.28 4.72 6.67
CA LEU A 56 -2.18 4.74 8.11
C LEU A 56 -2.04 6.18 8.60
N VAL A 57 -2.77 6.48 9.67
CA VAL A 57 -2.77 7.76 10.36
C VAL A 57 -2.27 7.50 11.78
N ASN A 58 -1.19 8.19 12.16
CA ASN A 58 -0.68 8.15 13.52
C ASN A 58 -1.45 9.18 14.36
N GLY A 59 -2.04 8.73 15.45
CA GLY A 59 -2.70 9.51 16.50
C GLY A 59 -2.44 8.84 17.85
N GLU A 60 -3.25 9.10 18.88
CA GLU A 60 -3.14 8.40 20.18
C GLU A 60 -3.21 6.87 20.02
N THR A 61 -4.07 6.41 19.11
CA THR A 61 -4.10 5.02 18.65
C THR A 61 -3.94 5.02 17.12
N PRO A 62 -2.91 4.39 16.55
CA PRO A 62 -2.74 4.31 15.11
C PRO A 62 -3.93 3.63 14.44
N GLN A 63 -4.44 4.24 13.37
CA GLN A 63 -5.57 3.72 12.59
C GLN A 63 -5.14 3.51 11.15
N TYR A 64 -5.66 2.47 10.50
CA TYR A 64 -5.41 2.23 9.09
C TYR A 64 -6.65 1.73 8.36
N ALA A 65 -6.65 1.95 7.05
CA ALA A 65 -7.65 1.46 6.13
C ALA A 65 -6.99 0.86 4.88
N LEU A 66 -7.70 -0.06 4.25
CA LEU A 66 -7.33 -0.69 2.99
C LEU A 66 -8.26 -0.20 1.89
N SER A 67 -7.74 -0.01 0.68
CA SER A 67 -8.59 0.13 -0.51
C SER A 67 -9.27 -1.19 -0.86
N LYS A 68 -10.22 -1.16 -1.80
CA LYS A 68 -10.56 -2.37 -2.56
C LYS A 68 -9.29 -2.96 -3.22
N MET A 69 -9.31 -4.25 -3.49
CA MET A 69 -8.29 -4.87 -4.33
C MET A 69 -8.49 -4.43 -5.78
N PHE A 70 -7.41 -4.01 -6.42
CA PHE A 70 -7.35 -3.75 -7.85
C PHE A 70 -6.65 -4.91 -8.53
N ILE A 71 -7.21 -5.43 -9.61
CA ILE A 71 -6.65 -6.54 -10.39
C ILE A 71 -6.47 -6.03 -11.82
N THR A 72 -5.22 -5.84 -12.24
CA THR A 72 -4.92 -5.19 -13.54
C THR A 72 -5.30 -6.05 -14.74
N LEU A 73 -5.53 -7.36 -14.52
CA LEU A 73 -6.00 -8.29 -15.55
C LEU A 73 -7.54 -8.30 -15.70
N ASN A 74 -8.29 -7.63 -14.81
CA ASN A 74 -9.74 -7.59 -14.92
C ASN A 74 -10.18 -6.82 -16.19
N PRO A 75 -11.25 -7.26 -16.87
CA PRO A 75 -11.92 -6.47 -17.89
C PRO A 75 -12.33 -5.11 -17.33
N GLY A 76 -12.11 -4.03 -18.10
CA GLY A 76 -12.28 -2.65 -17.61
C GLY A 76 -10.97 -1.95 -17.20
N ASN A 77 -9.85 -2.67 -17.18
CA ASN A 77 -8.49 -2.14 -17.08
C ASN A 77 -8.23 -1.26 -15.85
N GLU A 78 -8.33 -1.87 -14.65
CA GLU A 78 -8.02 -1.21 -13.37
C GLU A 78 -6.57 -0.70 -13.26
N LEU A 79 -5.70 -1.02 -14.23
CA LEU A 79 -4.36 -0.45 -14.36
C LEU A 79 -4.39 1.08 -14.35
N TYR A 80 -5.34 1.72 -15.02
CA TYR A 80 -5.41 3.19 -15.06
C TYR A 80 -5.68 3.78 -13.68
N ASP A 81 -6.52 3.14 -12.87
CA ASP A 81 -6.80 3.58 -11.51
C ASP A 81 -5.58 3.37 -10.60
N VAL A 82 -4.91 2.22 -10.73
CA VAL A 82 -3.63 1.97 -10.05
C VAL A 82 -2.60 3.05 -10.39
N LEU A 83 -2.41 3.37 -11.67
CA LEU A 83 -1.47 4.40 -12.12
C LEU A 83 -1.85 5.80 -11.62
N LYS A 84 -3.14 6.16 -11.62
CA LYS A 84 -3.62 7.43 -11.04
C LYS A 84 -3.31 7.53 -9.56
N ILE A 85 -3.54 6.46 -8.79
CA ILE A 85 -3.26 6.43 -7.36
C ILE A 85 -1.74 6.56 -7.13
N LEU A 86 -0.92 5.80 -7.85
CA LEU A 86 0.55 5.89 -7.77
C LEU A 86 1.05 7.32 -8.05
N LYS A 87 0.51 7.96 -9.10
CA LYS A 87 0.83 9.36 -9.43
C LYS A 87 0.48 10.29 -8.27
N ARG A 88 -0.70 10.14 -7.68
CA ARG A 88 -1.14 10.96 -6.54
C ARG A 88 -0.29 10.73 -5.29
N LEU A 89 0.03 9.48 -4.98
CA LEU A 89 0.89 9.14 -3.84
C LEU A 89 2.29 9.76 -3.97
N THR A 90 2.83 9.78 -5.18
CA THR A 90 4.13 10.42 -5.46
C THR A 90 4.08 11.93 -5.20
N GLN A 91 2.97 12.60 -5.53
CA GLN A 91 2.80 14.04 -5.26
C GLN A 91 2.66 14.38 -3.77
N ILE A 92 2.17 13.45 -2.95
CA ILE A 92 1.97 13.65 -1.51
C ILE A 92 3.25 13.33 -0.73
N ALA A 93 4.06 12.40 -1.25
CA ALA A 93 5.29 11.94 -0.60
C ALA A 93 6.55 12.74 -0.99
N LEU A 94 6.48 13.53 -2.07
CA LEU A 94 7.47 14.55 -2.45
C LEU A 94 7.19 15.86 -1.73
#